data_AF-A0AAE4P7Q7-F1
#
_entry.id   AF-A0AAE4P7Q7-F1
#
_cell.length_a   1.000
_cell.length_b   1.000
_cell.length_c   1.000
_cell.angle_alpha   90.00
_cell.angle_beta   90.00
_cell.angle_gamma   90.00
#
_symmetry.space_group_name_H-M   'P 1'
#
loop_
_entity.id
_entity.type
_entity.pdbx_description
1 polymer ?
#
loop_
_entity_poly.entity_id
_entity_poly.type
_entity_poly.pdbx_seq_one_letter_code
_entity_poly.pdbx_strand_id
1 'polypeptide(L)'
;MTDTNTTMMSSDKSAALDMHTIFAILIAGSTGTIAFDLFGQAISPGLGFANLAPVGLARSLLGALGLPNGNPAGNLLHLFLVGLIAYPVGWLFIAKPIIAKIIPGLHWVIASAIYGVGLWVFAIGGVTKVAGLPFFLNFTGITWVALTGHTLYAIVCAGTFVYLNSLRAK
;
A
#
# COMPACT_ATOMS: atom_id res chain seq x y z
N MET A 1 -31.03 42.00 -24.48
CA MET A 1 -30.26 42.12 -23.23
C MET A 1 -29.76 40.74 -22.90
N THR A 2 -28.46 40.65 -22.68
CA THR A 2 -27.56 39.51 -22.83
C THR A 2 -27.68 38.46 -21.72
N ASP A 3 -27.49 37.20 -22.13
CA ASP A 3 -27.45 35.99 -21.30
C ASP A 3 -26.54 36.11 -20.09
N THR A 4 -27.04 35.74 -18.92
CA THR A 4 -26.29 35.79 -17.65
C THR A 4 -26.16 34.38 -17.07
N ASN A 5 -24.92 34.02 -16.77
CA ASN A 5 -24.48 32.94 -15.86
C ASN A 5 -24.31 31.53 -16.44
N THR A 6 -23.31 31.45 -17.31
CA THR A 6 -22.29 30.40 -17.33
C THR A 6 -21.64 30.25 -15.94
N THR A 7 -22.31 29.58 -15.01
CA THR A 7 -21.65 29.04 -13.81
C THR A 7 -20.90 27.78 -14.24
N MET A 8 -19.63 28.00 -14.58
CA MET A 8 -18.67 26.97 -14.94
C MET A 8 -18.73 25.80 -13.95
N MET A 9 -18.90 24.59 -14.50
CA MET A 9 -18.57 23.33 -13.84
C MET A 9 -17.24 23.49 -13.11
N SER A 10 -17.30 23.39 -11.78
CA SER A 10 -16.13 23.31 -10.92
C SER A 10 -15.31 22.11 -11.37
N SER A 11 -14.19 22.40 -12.03
CA SER A 11 -13.14 21.42 -12.32
C SER A 11 -12.74 20.75 -11.01
N ASP A 12 -13.00 19.45 -10.91
CA ASP A 12 -12.56 18.60 -9.81
C ASP A 12 -11.05 18.75 -9.60
N LYS A 13 -10.66 19.55 -8.60
CA LYS A 13 -9.27 19.71 -8.13
C LYS A 13 -8.81 18.51 -7.27
N SER A 14 -9.21 17.29 -7.61
CA SER A 14 -8.93 16.12 -6.76
C SER A 14 -7.66 15.34 -7.14
N ALA A 15 -6.79 15.88 -8.01
CA ALA A 15 -5.58 15.17 -8.46
C ALA A 15 -4.37 16.07 -8.79
N ALA A 16 -4.28 17.29 -8.24
CA ALA A 16 -3.04 18.05 -8.34
C ALA A 16 -2.03 17.49 -7.32
N LEU A 17 -0.81 17.14 -7.76
CA LEU A 17 0.34 16.86 -6.89
C LEU A 17 0.73 18.16 -6.18
N ASP A 18 -0.03 18.49 -5.13
CA ASP A 18 0.31 19.57 -4.22
C ASP A 18 1.11 19.04 -3.03
N MET A 19 1.71 19.96 -2.29
CA MET A 19 2.54 19.64 -1.14
C MET A 19 1.77 18.83 -0.09
N HIS A 20 0.46 19.08 0.06
CA HIS A 20 -0.41 18.35 0.97
C HIS A 20 -0.55 16.88 0.57
N THR A 21 -0.73 16.61 -0.71
CA THR A 21 -0.84 15.25 -1.25
C THR A 21 0.45 14.49 -1.04
N ILE A 22 1.60 15.13 -1.25
CA ILE A 22 2.92 14.54 -0.99
C ILE A 22 3.05 14.18 0.51
N PHE A 23 2.75 15.11 1.42
CA PHE A 23 2.81 14.82 2.85
C PHE A 23 1.82 13.72 3.26
N ALA A 24 0.60 13.73 2.71
CA ALA A 24 -0.37 12.69 2.98
C ALA A 24 0.12 11.31 2.54
N ILE A 25 0.77 11.21 1.37
CA ILE A 25 1.41 9.97 0.88
C ILE A 25 2.47 9.50 1.85
N LEU A 26 3.37 10.39 2.28
CA LEU A 26 4.46 10.04 3.20
C LEU A 26 3.94 9.57 4.56
N ILE A 27 2.94 10.25 5.13
CA ILE A 27 2.35 9.87 6.43
C ILE A 27 1.56 8.56 6.29
N ALA A 28 0.77 8.40 5.24
CA ALA A 28 0.00 7.18 5.00
C ALA A 28 0.90 5.97 4.74
N GLY A 29 1.96 6.13 3.94
CA GLY A 29 2.96 5.10 3.69
C GLY A 29 3.72 4.71 4.97
N SER A 30 4.13 5.71 5.75
CA SER A 30 4.82 5.47 7.04
C SER A 30 3.94 4.72 8.03
N THR A 31 2.71 5.17 8.23
CA THR A 31 1.76 4.53 9.16
C THR A 31 1.37 3.13 8.72
N GLY A 32 1.13 2.92 7.43
CA GLY A 32 0.90 1.58 6.86
C GLY A 32 2.10 0.65 7.09
N THR A 33 3.32 1.13 6.82
CA THR A 33 4.55 0.34 6.98
C THR A 33 4.77 -0.05 8.44
N ILE A 34 4.59 0.89 9.36
CA ILE A 34 4.67 0.62 10.81
C ILE A 34 3.64 -0.45 11.20
N ALA A 35 2.40 -0.35 10.74
CA ALA A 35 1.37 -1.34 11.06
C ALA A 35 1.71 -2.72 10.50
N PHE A 36 2.23 -2.79 9.27
CA PHE A 36 2.66 -4.04 8.63
C PHE A 36 3.80 -4.70 9.41
N ASP A 37 4.87 -3.95 9.68
CA ASP A 37 6.07 -4.49 10.33
C ASP A 37 5.79 -4.83 11.80
N LEU A 38 5.05 -3.99 12.52
CA LEU A 38 4.61 -4.28 13.89
C LEU A 38 3.81 -5.59 13.94
N PHE A 39 2.86 -5.75 13.02
CA PHE A 39 2.08 -6.97 12.94
C PHE A 39 2.96 -8.17 12.57
N GLY A 40 3.67 -8.09 11.45
CA GLY A 40 4.36 -9.23 10.86
C GLY A 40 5.66 -9.64 11.53
N GLN A 41 6.32 -8.72 12.24
CA GLN A 41 7.62 -8.97 12.85
C GLN A 41 7.57 -9.06 14.38
N ALA A 42 6.54 -8.49 15.03
CA ALA A 42 6.42 -8.52 16.48
C ALA A 42 5.16 -9.26 16.96
N ILE A 43 3.98 -8.90 16.45
CA ILE A 43 2.72 -9.48 16.94
C ILE A 43 2.54 -10.93 16.46
N SER A 44 2.70 -11.20 15.16
CA SER A 44 2.46 -12.54 14.61
C SER A 44 3.39 -13.59 15.21
N PRO A 45 4.70 -13.36 15.39
CA PRO A 45 5.57 -14.33 16.07
C PRO A 45 5.24 -14.47 17.55
N GLY A 46 4.89 -13.36 18.22
CA GLY A 46 4.47 -13.37 19.62
C GLY A 46 3.20 -14.19 19.88
N LEU A 47 2.36 -14.36 18.86
CA LEU A 47 1.17 -15.22 18.88
C LEU A 47 1.42 -16.65 18.36
N GLY A 48 2.67 -17.01 18.07
CA GLY A 48 3.04 -18.33 17.54
C GLY A 48 2.84 -18.53 16.04
N PHE A 49 2.49 -17.46 15.30
CA PHE A 49 2.42 -17.49 13.83
C PHE A 49 3.80 -17.23 13.21
N ALA A 50 3.88 -17.33 11.88
CA ALA A 50 5.12 -17.10 11.16
C ALA A 50 5.62 -15.65 11.28
N ASN A 51 6.94 -15.48 11.22
CA ASN A 51 7.62 -14.19 11.19
C ASN A 51 7.79 -13.69 9.75
N LEU A 52 7.34 -12.47 9.46
CA LEU A 52 7.53 -11.88 8.13
C LEU A 52 8.98 -11.42 7.95
N ALA A 53 9.54 -11.77 6.79
CA ALA A 53 10.88 -11.37 6.37
C ALA A 53 10.83 -10.46 5.12
N PRO A 54 10.20 -9.27 5.20
CA PRO A 54 9.99 -8.42 4.03
C PRO A 54 11.32 -7.93 3.41
N VAL A 55 12.29 -7.56 4.26
CA VAL A 55 13.64 -7.21 3.81
C VAL A 55 14.32 -8.40 3.12
N GLY A 56 14.08 -9.63 3.59
CA GLY A 56 14.60 -10.85 2.95
C GLY A 56 14.06 -11.02 1.53
N LEU A 57 12.75 -10.87 1.34
CA LEU A 57 12.12 -10.92 0.02
C LEU A 57 12.62 -9.81 -0.91
N ALA A 58 12.75 -8.59 -0.40
CA ALA A 58 13.29 -7.44 -1.13
C ALA A 58 14.72 -7.72 -1.62
N ARG A 59 15.58 -8.31 -0.78
CA ARG A 59 16.93 -8.71 -1.15
C ARG A 59 16.94 -9.82 -2.21
N SER A 60 16.06 -10.81 -2.09
CA SER A 60 15.94 -11.86 -3.10
C SER A 60 15.53 -11.29 -4.47
N LEU A 61 14.59 -10.34 -4.52
CA LEU A 61 14.21 -9.65 -5.75
C LEU A 61 15.40 -8.89 -6.35
N LEU A 62 16.09 -8.08 -5.55
CA LEU A 62 17.24 -7.31 -6.02
C LEU A 62 18.34 -8.24 -6.55
N GLY A 63 18.61 -9.35 -5.86
CA GLY A 63 19.56 -10.36 -6.31
C GLY A 63 19.18 -11.00 -7.63
N ALA A 64 17.91 -11.36 -7.82
CA ALA A 64 17.41 -11.91 -9.08
C ALA A 64 17.52 -10.92 -10.26
N LEU A 65 17.49 -9.61 -9.98
CA LEU A 65 17.69 -8.55 -10.97
C LEU A 65 19.17 -8.17 -11.18
N GLY A 66 20.11 -8.85 -10.50
CA GLY A 66 21.54 -8.51 -10.57
C GLY A 66 21.90 -7.18 -9.91
N LEU A 67 21.04 -6.67 -9.02
CA LEU A 67 21.23 -5.40 -8.30
C LEU A 67 21.87 -5.62 -6.92
N PRO A 68 22.46 -4.57 -6.31
CA PRO A 68 22.94 -4.65 -4.93
C PRO A 68 21.83 -5.11 -3.97
N ASN A 69 22.07 -6.21 -3.25
CA ASN A 69 21.06 -6.91 -2.43
C ASN A 69 21.46 -7.05 -0.95
N GLY A 70 22.34 -6.16 -0.48
CA GLY A 70 22.69 -6.06 0.93
C GLY A 70 21.51 -5.58 1.79
N ASN A 71 21.66 -5.68 3.12
CA ASN A 71 20.63 -5.22 4.05
C ASN A 71 20.18 -3.76 3.82
N PRO A 72 21.07 -2.79 3.57
CA PRO A 72 20.64 -1.41 3.29
C PRO A 72 19.74 -1.31 2.06
N ALA A 73 20.09 -2.02 0.97
CA ALA A 73 19.30 -2.01 -0.26
C ALA A 73 17.93 -2.70 -0.09
N GLY A 74 17.89 -3.81 0.65
CA GLY A 74 16.63 -4.47 1.02
C GLY A 74 15.71 -3.59 1.86
N ASN A 75 16.27 -2.87 2.84
CA ASN A 75 15.51 -1.90 3.65
C ASN A 75 15.05 -0.72 2.80
N LEU A 76 15.88 -0.20 1.90
CA LEU A 76 15.51 0.88 0.99
C LEU A 76 14.33 0.46 0.10
N LEU A 77 14.40 -0.73 -0.49
CA LEU A 77 13.31 -1.26 -1.30
C LEU A 77 12.04 -1.43 -0.46
N HIS A 78 12.09 -2.18 0.64
CA HIS A 78 10.94 -2.49 1.50
C HIS A 78 10.32 -1.23 2.12
N LEU A 79 11.11 -0.45 2.87
CA LEU A 79 10.59 0.65 3.67
C LEU A 79 10.29 1.87 2.81
N PHE A 80 11.20 2.28 1.93
CA PHE A 80 11.08 3.55 1.22
C PHE A 80 10.38 3.40 -0.13
N LEU A 81 10.85 2.50 -1.00
CA LEU A 81 10.30 2.44 -2.35
C LEU A 81 8.88 1.89 -2.37
N VAL A 82 8.64 0.71 -1.76
CA VAL A 82 7.30 0.12 -1.74
C VAL A 82 6.45 0.61 -0.57
N GLY A 83 6.93 0.49 0.67
CA GLY A 83 6.17 0.80 1.88
C GLY A 83 5.78 2.27 2.01
N LEU A 84 6.72 3.19 1.80
CA LEU A 84 6.49 4.62 1.96
C LEU A 84 5.86 5.29 0.73
N ILE A 85 6.17 4.82 -0.49
CA ILE A 85 5.82 5.52 -1.73
C ILE A 85 4.90 4.70 -2.64
N ALA A 86 5.32 3.54 -3.14
CA ALA A 86 4.59 2.88 -4.22
C ALA A 86 3.20 2.40 -3.81
N TYR A 87 3.03 1.85 -2.62
CA TYR A 87 1.75 1.37 -2.13
C TYR A 87 0.74 2.51 -1.81
N PRO A 88 1.08 3.62 -1.12
CA PRO A 88 0.14 4.71 -0.93
C PRO A 88 -0.19 5.43 -2.24
N VAL A 89 0.77 5.57 -3.16
CA VAL A 89 0.53 6.07 -4.52
C VAL A 89 -0.42 5.15 -5.29
N GLY A 90 -0.17 3.84 -5.26
CA GLY A 90 -1.02 2.83 -5.89
C GLY A 90 -2.45 2.84 -5.34
N TRP A 91 -2.61 3.05 -4.03
CA TRP A 91 -3.92 3.26 -3.44
C TRP A 91 -4.63 4.50 -4.01
N LEU A 92 -4.00 5.68 -3.90
CA LEU A 92 -4.63 6.95 -4.25
C LEU A 92 -4.96 7.10 -5.73
N PHE A 93 -4.03 6.69 -6.60
CA PHE A 93 -4.10 7.02 -8.02
C PHE A 93 -4.55 5.85 -8.91
N ILE A 94 -4.55 4.62 -8.38
CA ILE A 94 -4.92 3.43 -9.17
C ILE A 94 -6.12 2.72 -8.52
N ALA A 95 -5.92 2.14 -7.33
CA ALA A 95 -6.92 1.24 -6.75
C ALA A 95 -8.21 1.97 -6.35
N LYS A 96 -8.10 3.07 -5.61
CA LYS A 96 -9.25 3.87 -5.18
C LYS A 96 -10.11 4.36 -6.36
N PRO A 97 -9.56 5.02 -7.40
CA PRO A 97 -10.37 5.49 -8.52
C PRO A 97 -10.98 4.34 -9.34
N ILE A 98 -10.25 3.24 -9.54
CA ILE A 98 -10.78 2.07 -10.26
C ILE A 98 -11.95 1.46 -9.48
N ILE A 99 -11.78 1.21 -8.17
CA ILE A 99 -12.83 0.63 -7.32
C ILE A 99 -14.04 1.55 -7.27
N ALA A 100 -13.86 2.87 -7.12
CA ALA A 100 -14.95 3.83 -7.09
C ALA A 100 -15.74 3.87 -8.42
N LYS A 101 -15.07 3.58 -9.55
CA LYS A 101 -15.72 3.49 -10.87
C LYS A 101 -16.49 2.19 -11.06
N ILE A 102 -16.00 1.07 -10.55
CA ILE A 102 -16.63 -0.25 -10.71
C ILE A 102 -17.75 -0.46 -9.68
N ILE A 103 -17.52 -0.07 -8.43
CA ILE A 103 -18.45 -0.23 -7.30
C ILE A 103 -18.60 1.11 -6.59
N PRO A 104 -19.43 2.03 -7.12
CA PRO A 104 -19.70 3.32 -6.49
C PRO A 104 -20.25 3.14 -5.08
N GLY A 105 -19.81 3.99 -4.14
CA GLY A 105 -20.29 3.97 -2.76
C GLY A 105 -19.72 2.85 -1.87
N LEU A 106 -18.80 2.02 -2.38
CA LEU A 106 -18.14 1.01 -1.55
C LEU A 106 -17.38 1.69 -0.39
N HIS A 107 -17.64 1.23 0.84
CA HIS A 107 -16.99 1.79 2.02
C HIS A 107 -15.46 1.62 1.94
N TRP A 108 -14.72 2.66 2.35
CA TRP A 108 -13.26 2.72 2.17
C TRP A 108 -12.52 1.57 2.87
N VAL A 109 -13.06 1.05 3.99
CA VAL A 109 -12.47 -0.12 4.68
C VAL A 109 -12.50 -1.36 3.79
N ILE A 110 -13.62 -1.62 3.12
CA ILE A 110 -13.76 -2.79 2.24
C ILE A 110 -12.90 -2.58 0.98
N ALA A 111 -12.94 -1.38 0.39
CA ALA A 111 -12.13 -1.05 -0.77
C ALA A 111 -10.61 -1.19 -0.51
N SER A 112 -10.15 -0.73 0.65
CA SER A 112 -8.74 -0.86 1.06
C SER A 112 -8.36 -2.29 1.42
N ALA A 113 -9.28 -3.08 2.00
CA ALA A 113 -9.04 -4.50 2.21
C ALA A 113 -8.84 -5.26 0.87
N ILE A 114 -9.68 -4.99 -0.14
CA ILE A 114 -9.52 -5.54 -1.50
C ILE A 114 -8.16 -5.13 -2.08
N TYR A 115 -7.77 -3.86 -1.92
CA TYR A 115 -6.46 -3.39 -2.35
C TYR A 115 -5.32 -4.13 -1.65
N GLY A 116 -5.41 -4.35 -0.33
CA GLY A 116 -4.42 -5.11 0.43
C GLY A 116 -4.30 -6.57 -0.01
N VAL A 117 -5.42 -7.24 -0.36
CA VAL A 117 -5.38 -8.56 -0.99
C VAL A 117 -4.64 -8.49 -2.33
N GLY A 118 -4.88 -7.44 -3.13
CA GLY A 118 -4.15 -7.19 -4.37
C GLY A 118 -2.64 -7.03 -4.15
N LEU A 119 -2.24 -6.28 -3.12
CA LEU A 119 -0.83 -6.15 -2.72
C LEU A 119 -0.22 -7.48 -2.30
N TRP A 120 -0.96 -8.31 -1.56
CA TRP A 120 -0.52 -9.66 -1.20
C TRP A 120 -0.30 -10.54 -2.44
N VAL A 121 -1.21 -10.52 -3.42
CA VAL A 121 -1.03 -11.24 -4.70
C VAL A 121 0.22 -10.73 -5.42
N PHE A 122 0.40 -9.41 -5.48
CA PHE A 122 1.56 -8.79 -6.12
C PHE A 122 2.88 -9.18 -5.44
N ALA A 123 2.99 -9.02 -4.11
CA ALA A 123 4.23 -9.25 -3.37
C ALA A 123 4.51 -10.74 -3.17
N ILE A 124 3.57 -11.50 -2.63
CA ILE A 124 3.80 -12.90 -2.28
C ILE A 124 3.60 -13.83 -3.48
N GLY A 125 2.76 -13.48 -4.45
CA GLY A 125 2.59 -14.26 -5.67
C GLY A 125 3.57 -13.86 -6.79
N GLY A 126 3.64 -12.55 -7.08
CA GLY A 126 4.43 -12.01 -8.18
C GLY A 126 5.91 -11.85 -7.85
N VAL A 127 6.25 -11.08 -6.81
CA VAL A 127 7.65 -10.79 -6.47
C VAL A 127 8.42 -12.05 -6.09
N THR A 128 7.83 -12.99 -5.37
CA THR A 128 8.47 -14.29 -5.07
C THR A 128 8.86 -15.05 -6.34
N LYS A 129 7.96 -15.10 -7.33
CA LYS A 129 8.22 -15.75 -8.63
C LYS A 129 9.36 -15.08 -9.38
N VAL A 130 9.39 -13.75 -9.42
CA VAL A 130 10.49 -12.99 -10.05
C VAL A 130 11.80 -13.16 -9.28
N ALA A 131 11.74 -13.28 -7.96
CA ALA A 131 12.88 -13.50 -7.08
C ALA A 131 13.41 -14.95 -7.08
N GLY A 132 12.85 -15.85 -7.91
CA GLY A 132 13.24 -17.26 -7.95
C GLY A 132 12.80 -18.08 -6.74
N LEU A 133 11.86 -17.57 -5.94
CA LEU A 133 11.27 -18.26 -4.78
C LEU A 133 10.00 -19.02 -5.21
N PRO A 134 9.58 -20.04 -4.44
CA PRO A 134 8.34 -20.75 -4.73
C PRO A 134 7.14 -19.81 -4.79
N PHE A 135 6.22 -20.06 -5.72
CA PHE A 135 4.98 -19.30 -5.86
C PHE A 135 4.20 -19.32 -4.54
N PHE A 136 3.82 -18.14 -4.06
CA PHE A 136 3.21 -17.96 -2.74
C PHE A 136 3.97 -18.65 -1.60
N LEU A 137 5.31 -18.82 -1.71
CA LEU A 137 6.14 -19.53 -0.73
C LEU A 137 5.54 -20.89 -0.33
N ASN A 138 4.97 -21.63 -1.30
CA ASN A 138 4.24 -22.89 -1.08
C ASN A 138 3.07 -22.80 -0.09
N PHE A 139 2.42 -21.64 0.00
CA PHE A 139 1.31 -21.38 0.93
C PHE A 139 1.62 -21.68 2.40
N THR A 140 2.88 -21.45 2.78
CA THR A 140 3.35 -21.58 4.18
C THR A 140 2.70 -20.56 5.11
N GLY A 141 2.95 -20.66 6.41
CA GLY A 141 2.45 -19.69 7.39
C GLY A 141 2.79 -18.23 7.04
N ILE A 142 3.96 -17.97 6.45
CA ILE A 142 4.38 -16.63 6.00
C ILE A 142 3.37 -16.06 5.01
N THR A 143 2.83 -16.89 4.11
CA THR A 143 1.88 -16.47 3.08
C THR A 143 0.61 -15.90 3.67
N TRP A 144 0.07 -16.55 4.70
CA TRP A 144 -1.17 -16.13 5.34
C TRP A 144 -0.95 -14.97 6.30
N VAL A 145 0.16 -14.94 7.03
CA VAL A 145 0.55 -13.76 7.81
C VAL A 145 0.75 -12.55 6.89
N ALA A 146 1.36 -12.75 5.71
CA ALA A 146 1.54 -11.67 4.75
C ALA A 146 0.21 -11.19 4.17
N LEU A 147 -0.79 -12.06 3.98
CA LEU A 147 -2.14 -11.63 3.58
C LEU A 147 -2.70 -10.65 4.61
N THR A 148 -2.71 -11.03 5.90
CA THR A 148 -3.18 -10.16 6.98
C THR A 148 -2.34 -8.88 7.05
N GLY A 149 -1.02 -8.97 6.91
CA GLY A 149 -0.12 -7.83 6.92
C GLY A 149 -0.47 -6.82 5.82
N HIS A 150 -0.61 -7.26 4.56
CA HIS A 150 -0.91 -6.35 3.44
C HIS A 150 -2.33 -5.77 3.54
N THR A 151 -3.30 -6.53 4.02
CA THR A 151 -4.65 -6.02 4.29
C THR A 151 -4.63 -4.96 5.40
N LEU A 152 -3.93 -5.22 6.50
CA LEU A 152 -3.77 -4.26 7.59
C LEU A 152 -3.06 -2.98 7.12
N TYR A 153 -1.96 -3.13 6.39
CA TYR A 153 -1.23 -2.04 5.75
C TYR A 153 -2.18 -1.14 4.96
N ALA A 154 -2.98 -1.74 4.06
CA ALA A 154 -3.84 -1.00 3.15
C ALA A 154 -4.97 -0.28 3.90
N ILE A 155 -5.56 -0.90 4.91
CA ILE A 155 -6.60 -0.30 5.75
C ILE A 155 -6.02 0.89 6.54
N VAL A 156 -4.85 0.73 7.18
CA VAL A 156 -4.21 1.82 7.93
C VAL A 156 -3.84 2.97 6.99
N CYS A 157 -3.22 2.66 5.84
CA CYS A 157 -2.88 3.65 4.82
C CYS A 157 -4.12 4.44 4.35
N ALA A 158 -5.20 3.75 3.98
CA ALA A 158 -6.45 4.38 3.57
C ALA A 158 -7.10 5.18 4.70
N GLY A 159 -7.10 4.64 5.92
CA GLY A 159 -7.61 5.31 7.12
C GLY A 159 -6.86 6.61 7.42
N THR A 160 -5.54 6.62 7.26
CA THR A 160 -4.72 7.83 7.38
C THR A 160 -5.13 8.88 6.35
N PHE A 161 -5.36 8.51 5.10
CA PHE A 161 -5.87 9.45 4.09
C PHE A 161 -7.24 10.01 4.45
N VAL A 162 -8.17 9.17 4.91
CA VAL A 162 -9.51 9.59 5.34
C VAL A 162 -9.40 10.56 6.51
N TYR A 163 -8.57 10.25 7.50
CA TYR A 163 -8.34 11.09 8.68
C TYR A 163 -7.76 12.45 8.30
N LEU A 164 -6.66 12.49 7.54
CA LEU A 164 -6.03 13.75 7.11
C LEU A 164 -6.99 14.61 6.28
N ASN A 165 -7.79 13.99 5.41
CA ASN A 165 -8.82 14.72 4.65
C ASN A 165 -9.92 15.28 5.55
N SER A 166 -10.31 14.56 6.62
CA SER A 166 -11.30 15.05 7.59
C SER A 166 -10.81 16.25 8.41
N LEU A 167 -9.49 16.34 8.65
CA LEU A 167 -8.90 17.51 9.32
C LEU A 167 -8.91 18.75 8.42
N ARG A 168 -8.83 18.57 7.09
CA ARG A 168 -8.90 19.66 6.12
C ARG A 168 -10.31 20.20 5.90
N ALA A 169 -11.32 19.37 6.12
CA ALA A 169 -12.72 19.74 5.92
C ALA A 169 -13.29 20.59 7.09
N LYS A 170 -12.51 20.80 8.16
CA LYS A 170 -12.82 21.65 9.30
C LYS A 170 -12.13 23.00 9.14
#